data_AF-D7LRD2-F1
#
_entry.id   AF-D7LRD2-F1
#
_cell.length_a   1.000
_cell.length_b   1.000
_cell.length_c   1.000
_cell.angle_alpha   90.00
_cell.angle_beta   90.00
_cell.angle_gamma   90.00
#
_symmetry.space_group_name_H-M   'P 1'
#
loop_
_entity.id
_entity.type
_entity.pdbx_description
1 polymer ?
#
loop_
_entity_poly.entity_id
_entity_poly.type
_entity_poly.pdbx_seq_one_letter_code
_entity_poly.pdbx_strand_id
1 'polypeptide(L)' 'AQKTITLPRPRRGCHLITPKIVKEIGQDLSDFNCGLAHVFLQHTSASLTINENYDPDVQADTETFLNRIVPE' A
#
# COMPACT_ATOMS: atom_id res chain seq x y z
N ALA A 1 7.14 18.11 2.12
CA ALA A 1 7.84 17.39 3.20
C ALA A 1 8.14 15.97 2.75
N GLN A 2 9.23 15.36 3.24
CA GLN A 2 9.53 13.94 3.01
C GLN A 2 9.46 13.21 4.35
N LYS A 3 8.82 12.03 4.37
CA LYS A 3 8.66 11.23 5.57
C LYS A 3 8.89 9.75 5.27
N THR A 4 9.71 9.11 6.09
CA THR A 4 9.89 7.66 6.07
C THR A 4 8.97 7.05 7.11
N ILE A 5 8.15 6.09 6.69
CA ILE A 5 7.24 5.34 7.56
C ILE A 5 7.65 3.87 7.57
N THR A 6 7.49 3.22 8.73
CA THR A 6 7.75 1.79 8.87
C THR A 6 6.42 1.06 9.01
N LEU A 7 6.13 0.17 8.06
CA LEU A 7 4.95 -0.70 8.15
C LEU A 7 5.29 -1.97 8.92
N PRO A 8 4.32 -2.58 9.64
CA PRO A 8 4.49 -3.92 10.19
C PRO A 8 4.85 -4.91 9.08
N ARG A 9 5.58 -5.98 9.40
CA ARG A 9 5.89 -7.05 8.44
C ARG A 9 4.70 -8.01 8.34
N PRO A 10 3.85 -7.92 7.31
CA PRO A 10 2.77 -8.88 7.17
C PRO A 10 3.32 -10.23 6.68
N ARG A 11 2.48 -11.27 6.74
CA ARG A 11 2.72 -12.51 5.99
C ARG A 11 2.61 -12.22 4.48
N ARG A 12 3.07 -13.15 3.64
CA ARG A 12 2.86 -13.05 2.18
C ARG A 12 1.38 -12.87 1.88
N GLY A 13 1.09 -12.04 0.87
CA GLY A 13 -0.26 -11.72 0.42
C GLY A 13 -0.41 -10.24 0.06
N CYS A 14 -1.62 -9.86 -0.33
CA CYS A 14 -1.97 -8.45 -0.55
C CYS A 14 -2.47 -7.84 0.76
N HIS A 15 -2.14 -6.58 1.05
CA HIS A 15 -2.50 -5.92 2.31
C HIS A 15 -2.95 -4.48 2.08
N LEU A 16 -4.11 -4.09 2.61
CA LEU A 16 -4.53 -2.70 2.65
C LEU A 16 -3.65 -1.89 3.62
N ILE A 17 -2.92 -0.91 3.10
CA ILE A 17 -2.01 -0.06 3.88
C ILE A 17 -2.43 1.41 3.94
N THR A 18 -3.46 1.82 3.19
CA THR A 18 -3.94 3.22 3.14
C THR A 18 -4.21 3.82 4.52
N PRO A 19 -4.93 3.15 5.45
CA PRO A 19 -5.17 3.73 6.78
C PRO A 19 -3.89 3.95 7.59
N LYS A 20 -2.88 3.09 7.40
CA LYS A 20 -1.58 3.22 8.07
C LYS A 20 -0.79 4.40 7.52
N ILE A 21 -0.76 4.56 6.20
CA ILE A 21 -0.10 5.71 5.56
C ILE A 21 -0.75 7.01 6.02
N VAL A 22 -2.08 7.14 5.91
CA VAL A 22 -2.81 8.36 6.28
C VAL A 22 -2.64 8.71 7.76
N LYS A 23 -2.63 7.71 8.65
CA LYS A 23 -2.36 7.94 10.07
C LYS A 23 -0.98 8.57 10.30
N GLU A 24 0.04 8.11 9.58
CA GLU A 24 1.40 8.61 9.76
C GLU A 24 1.63 9.98 9.12
N ILE A 25 1.03 10.27 7.96
CA ILE A 25 1.27 11.53 7.21
C ILE A 25 0.15 12.57 7.34
N GLY A 26 -0.94 12.27 8.05
CA GLY A 26 -2.15 13.09 8.06
C GLY A 26 -1.93 14.54 8.52
N GLN A 27 -1.05 14.75 9.51
CA GLN A 27 -0.69 16.09 9.95
C GLN A 27 0.14 16.84 8.91
N ASP A 28 0.96 16.14 8.12
CA ASP A 28 1.75 16.74 7.05
C ASP A 28 0.86 17.09 5.85
N LEU A 29 -0.23 16.33 5.63
CA LEU A 29 -1.19 16.56 4.54
C LEU A 29 -2.07 17.79 4.76
N SER A 30 -2.33 18.21 6.01
CA SER A 30 -3.20 19.36 6.29
C SER A 30 -2.68 20.68 5.73
N ASP A 31 -1.39 20.77 5.45
CA ASP A 31 -0.74 21.96 4.92
C ASP A 31 -0.89 22.09 3.39
N PHE A 32 -1.47 21.07 2.73
CA PHE A 32 -1.61 21.00 1.28
C PHE A 32 -3.08 20.94 0.86
N ASN A 33 -3.53 21.93 0.09
CA ASN A 33 -4.86 21.88 -0.55
C ASN A 33 -4.86 21.05 -1.85
N CYS A 34 -3.72 21.01 -2.55
CA CYS A 34 -3.52 20.26 -3.79
C CYS A 34 -2.03 20.01 -4.00
N GLY A 35 -1.67 18.86 -4.53
CA GLY A 35 -0.28 18.50 -4.79
C GLY A 35 -0.14 17.08 -5.36
N LEU A 36 1.11 16.63 -5.45
CA LEU A 36 1.47 15.29 -5.90
C LEU A 36 2.15 14.54 -4.75
N ALA A 37 1.67 13.32 -4.46
CA ALA A 37 2.28 12.44 -3.48
C ALA A 37 3.07 11.33 -4.18
N HIS A 38 4.35 11.21 -3.85
CA HIS A 38 5.18 10.10 -4.29
C HIS A 38 5.30 9.09 -3.16
N VAL A 39 4.90 7.85 -3.43
CA VAL A 39 5.03 6.73 -2.48
C VAL A 39 6.10 5.78 -3.02
N PHE A 40 7.20 5.65 -2.27
CA PHE A 40 8.34 4.81 -2.66
C PHE A 40 8.54 3.69 -1.64
N LEU A 41 8.59 2.45 -2.14
CA LEU A 41 8.84 1.27 -1.33
C LEU A 41 10.34 0.94 -1.34
N GLN A 42 10.95 0.94 -0.15
CA GLN A 42 12.38 0.65 0.02
C GLN A 42 12.65 -0.86 0.19
N HIS A 43 11.98 -1.70 -0.60
CA HIS A 43 12.13 -3.16 -0.58
C HIS A 43 12.06 -3.73 -1.99
N THR A 44 12.91 -4.73 -2.27
CA THR A 44 12.96 -5.43 -3.56
C THR A 44 12.02 -6.63 -3.65
N SER A 45 11.61 -7.19 -2.52
CA SER A 45 10.78 -8.40 -2.42
C SER A 45 9.28 -8.11 -2.27
N ALA A 46 8.87 -6.86 -2.43
CA ALA A 46 7.49 -6.42 -2.31
C ALA A 46 7.19 -5.33 -3.34
N SER A 47 5.91 -5.02 -3.53
CA SER A 47 5.46 -4.00 -4.48
C SER A 47 4.30 -3.21 -3.89
N LEU A 48 4.09 -2.00 -4.42
CA LEU A 48 2.92 -1.18 -4.14
C LEU A 48 2.00 -1.24 -5.33
N THR A 49 0.70 -1.38 -5.06
CA THR A 49 -0.34 -1.34 -6.08
C THR A 49 -1.44 -0.39 -5.63
N ILE A 50 -2.14 0.18 -6.61
CA ILE A 50 -3.36 0.96 -6.41
C ILE A 50 -4.48 0.17 -7.08
N ASN A 51 -5.51 -0.18 -6.32
CA ASN A 51 -6.63 -0.96 -6.81
C ASN A 51 -7.91 -0.59 -6.03
N GLU A 52 -9.04 -1.18 -6.41
CA GLU A 52 -10.32 -1.03 -5.71
C GLU A 52 -10.21 -1.50 -4.25
N ASN A 53 -10.86 -0.75 -3.34
CA ASN A 53 -10.88 -1.01 -1.90
C ASN A 53 -12.32 -0.96 -1.33
N TYR A 54 -13.33 -1.13 -2.16
CA TYR A 54 -14.73 -1.20 -1.72
C TYR A 54 -15.12 -2.64 -1.35
N ASP A 55 -14.70 -3.60 -2.18
CA ASP A 55 -15.01 -5.02 -2.02
C ASP A 55 -13.77 -5.79 -1.51
N PRO A 56 -13.84 -6.47 -0.34
CA PRO A 56 -12.72 -7.26 0.18
C PRO A 56 -12.32 -8.43 -0.74
N ASP A 57 -13.21 -8.90 -1.62
CA ASP A 57 -12.93 -10.01 -2.54
C ASP A 57 -11.86 -9.62 -3.57
N VAL A 58 -11.75 -8.34 -3.93
CA VAL A 58 -10.72 -7.83 -4.86
C VAL A 58 -9.30 -8.12 -4.36
N GLN A 59 -9.09 -8.04 -3.03
CA GLN A 59 -7.80 -8.33 -2.42
C GLN A 59 -7.47 -9.82 -2.53
N ALA A 60 -8.46 -10.69 -2.27
CA ALA A 60 -8.31 -12.14 -2.37
C ALA A 60 -8.11 -12.60 -3.81
N ASP A 61 -8.83 -12.00 -4.76
CA ASP A 61 -8.71 -12.28 -6.19
C ASP A 61 -7.34 -11.87 -6.73
N THR A 62 -6.84 -10.70 -6.32
CA THR A 62 -5.49 -10.24 -6.70
C THR A 62 -4.43 -11.21 -6.19
N GLU A 63 -4.54 -11.64 -4.94
CA GLU A 63 -3.61 -12.61 -4.35
C GLU A 63 -3.69 -13.98 -5.03
N THR A 64 -4.91 -14.47 -5.30
CA THR A 64 -5.15 -15.72 -6.02
C THR A 64 -4.58 -15.68 -7.43
N PHE A 65 -4.79 -14.57 -8.14
CA PHE A 65 -4.24 -14.34 -9.46
C PHE A 65 -2.72 -14.39 -9.41
N LEU A 66 -2.08 -13.63 -8.52
CA LEU A 66 -0.62 -13.61 -8.37
C LEU A 66 -0.04 -15.00 -8.08
N ASN A 67 -0.68 -15.76 -7.18
CA ASN A 67 -0.31 -17.14 -6.87
C ASN A 67 -0.38 -18.08 -8.08
N ARG A 68 -1.27 -17.80 -9.04
CA ARG A 68 -1.46 -18.61 -10.23
C ARG A 68 -0.44 -18.30 -11.33
N ILE A 69 -0.17 -17.03 -11.60
CA ILE A 69 0.76 -16.60 -12.66
C ILE A 69 2.22 -16.72 -12.23
N VAL A 70 2.51 -16.49 -10.96
CA VAL A 70 3.85 -16.64 -10.39
C VAL A 70 3.72 -17.49 -9.10
N PRO A 71 3.63 -18.82 -9.25
CA PRO A 71 3.67 -19.73 -8.12
C PRO A 71 5.00 -19.58 -7.36
N GLU A 72 5.00 -19.99 -6.09
CA GLU A 72 6.25 -20.15 -5.33
C GLU A 72 7.11 -21.31 -5.87
#